data_AF-A0A7Y2VLV0-F1
#
_entry.id   AF-A0A7Y2VLV0-F1
#
_cell.length_a   1.000
_cell.length_b   1.000
_cell.length_c   1.000
_cell.angle_alpha   90.00
_cell.angle_beta   90.00
_cell.angle_gamma   90.00
#
_symmetry.space_group_name_H-M   'P 1'
#
loop_
_entity.id
_entity.type
_entity.pdbx_description
1 polymer ?
#
loop_
_entity_poly.entity_id
_entity_poly.type
_entity_poly.pdbx_seq_one_letter_code
_entity_poly.pdbx_strand_id
1 'polypeptide(L)'
;MIRVLKRLARKLPGIRDVIADRDRLLGERDELLVKREELGRRRDQLQAERDRLASERDALGAEKEELLDELEGLRRTQGFVPPGHFYSPIPSLEQVLAAEQRIFADPPRRLEGIPMDEEGQLRLLRELRAFHDDQPFGAEKREGLRYYFDNPAYSWSDAILLHGMMRFLKPGRIIEVGSGFSSCMML
;
A
#
# COMPACT_ATOMS: atom_id res chain seq x y z
N MET A 1 24.52 10.56 -87.19
CA MET A 1 23.22 9.86 -87.28
C MET A 1 22.66 9.41 -85.93
N ILE A 2 23.37 8.59 -85.13
CA ILE A 2 22.83 7.97 -83.90
C ILE A 2 22.35 8.98 -82.83
N ARG A 3 23.06 10.10 -82.64
CA ARG A 3 22.66 11.16 -81.68
C ARG A 3 21.36 11.88 -82.07
N VAL A 4 21.08 12.03 -83.36
CA VAL A 4 19.87 12.70 -83.88
C VAL A 4 18.67 11.76 -83.76
N LEU A 5 18.84 10.48 -84.10
CA LEU A 5 17.84 9.42 -83.93
C LEU A 5 17.41 9.26 -82.45
N LYS A 6 18.36 9.25 -81.51
CA LYS A 6 18.05 9.24 -80.06
C LYS A 6 17.25 10.46 -79.62
N ARG A 7 17.50 11.63 -80.22
CA ARG A 7 16.84 12.89 -79.86
C ARG A 7 15.41 12.96 -80.44
N LEU A 8 15.17 12.38 -81.62
CA LEU A 8 13.82 12.21 -82.19
C LEU A 8 13.02 11.12 -81.47
N ALA A 9 13.64 9.99 -81.12
CA ALA A 9 12.96 8.91 -80.40
C ALA A 9 12.42 9.36 -79.03
N ARG A 10 13.14 10.26 -78.33
CA ARG A 10 12.67 10.88 -77.07
C ARG A 10 11.43 11.78 -77.23
N LYS A 11 11.04 12.15 -78.45
CA LYS A 11 9.84 12.96 -78.74
C LYS A 11 8.62 12.10 -79.12
N LEU A 12 8.78 10.79 -79.30
CA LEU A 12 7.65 9.87 -79.49
C LEU A 12 6.81 9.86 -78.20
N PRO A 13 5.47 9.98 -78.28
CA PRO A 13 4.60 10.15 -77.10
C PRO A 13 4.87 9.13 -75.99
N GLY A 14 4.88 7.84 -76.32
CA GLY A 14 5.12 6.78 -75.32
C GLY A 14 6.52 6.78 -74.69
N ILE A 15 7.55 7.31 -75.38
CA ILE A 15 8.90 7.43 -74.79
C ILE A 15 8.98 8.69 -73.92
N ARG A 16 8.27 9.76 -74.27
CA ARG A 16 8.21 11.01 -73.49
C ARG A 16 7.53 10.78 -72.14
N ASP A 17 6.42 10.05 -72.13
CA ASP A 17 5.64 9.77 -70.90
C ASP A 17 6.46 8.92 -69.93
N VAL A 18 7.15 7.88 -70.43
CA VAL A 18 8.06 7.05 -69.63
C VAL A 18 9.22 7.86 -69.03
N ILE A 19 9.75 8.86 -69.77
CA ILE A 19 10.79 9.76 -69.24
C ILE A 19 10.23 10.65 -68.14
N ALA A 20 9.04 11.20 -68.31
CA ALA A 20 8.39 12.04 -67.31
C ALA A 20 8.05 11.27 -66.02
N ASP A 21 7.57 10.03 -66.15
CA ASP A 21 7.29 9.15 -65.02
C ASP A 21 8.57 8.73 -64.30
N ARG A 22 9.65 8.42 -65.04
CA ARG A 22 10.97 8.17 -64.43
C ARG A 22 11.45 9.36 -63.62
N ASP A 23 11.36 10.57 -64.17
CA ASP A 23 11.85 11.78 -63.50
C ASP A 23 11.01 12.09 -62.25
N ARG A 24 9.70 11.83 -62.28
CA ARG A 24 8.82 11.89 -61.09
C ARG A 24 9.22 10.88 -60.02
N LEU A 25 9.39 9.61 -60.41
CA LEU A 25 9.78 8.53 -59.50
C LEU A 25 11.17 8.76 -58.89
N LEU A 26 12.09 9.39 -59.63
CA LEU A 26 13.39 9.79 -59.09
C LEU A 26 13.24 10.87 -58.01
N GLY A 27 12.38 11.87 -58.22
CA GLY A 27 12.08 12.88 -57.21
C GLY A 27 11.44 12.27 -55.94
N GLU A 28 10.43 11.42 -56.11
CA GLU A 28 9.78 10.70 -55.00
C GLU A 28 10.77 9.82 -54.22
N ARG A 29 11.67 9.12 -54.92
CA ARG A 29 12.73 8.33 -54.30
C ARG A 29 13.65 9.22 -53.46
N ASP A 30 14.07 10.36 -53.98
CA ASP A 30 15.01 11.25 -53.29
C ASP A 30 14.35 11.86 -52.03
N GLU A 31 13.07 12.22 -52.10
CA GLU A 31 12.29 12.64 -50.92
C GLU A 31 12.15 11.53 -49.87
N LEU A 32 11.89 10.29 -50.31
CA LEU A 32 11.80 9.13 -49.43
C LEU A 32 13.14 8.80 -48.76
N LEU A 33 14.26 9.01 -49.45
CA LEU A 33 15.60 8.84 -48.88
C LEU A 33 15.84 9.85 -47.75
N VAL A 34 15.49 11.12 -47.95
CA VAL A 34 15.59 12.16 -46.90
C VAL A 34 14.73 11.80 -45.69
N LYS A 35 13.45 11.43 -45.90
CA LYS A 35 12.55 11.01 -44.80
C LYS A 35 13.08 9.79 -44.05
N ARG A 36 13.70 8.83 -44.75
CA ARG A 36 14.31 7.65 -44.12
C ARG A 36 15.49 8.02 -43.23
N GLU A 37 16.33 8.96 -43.65
CA GLU A 37 17.44 9.45 -42.83
C GLU A 37 16.94 10.19 -41.58
N GLU A 38 15.92 11.05 -41.71
CA GLU A 38 15.29 11.75 -40.59
C GLU A 38 14.67 10.78 -39.57
N LEU A 39 13.92 9.78 -40.05
CA LEU A 39 13.37 8.73 -39.19
C LEU A 39 14.46 7.91 -38.51
N GLY A 40 15.58 7.66 -39.19
CA GLY A 40 16.77 7.03 -38.61
C GLY A 40 17.31 7.84 -37.43
N ARG A 41 17.56 9.14 -37.64
CA ARG A 41 18.03 10.05 -36.57
C ARG A 41 17.04 10.10 -35.40
N ARG A 42 15.73 10.20 -35.68
CA ARG A 42 14.70 10.25 -34.64
C ARG A 42 14.63 8.95 -33.84
N ARG A 43 14.74 7.79 -34.49
CA ARG A 43 14.80 6.49 -33.81
C ARG A 43 16.02 6.43 -32.89
N ASP A 44 17.19 6.85 -33.38
CA ASP A 44 18.42 6.79 -32.60
C ASP A 44 18.37 7.75 -31.39
N GLN A 45 17.73 8.92 -31.53
CA GLN A 45 17.44 9.84 -30.41
C GLN A 45 16.51 9.21 -29.37
N LEU A 46 15.37 8.65 -29.80
CA LEU A 46 14.41 8.00 -28.90
C LEU A 46 15.02 6.78 -28.20
N GLN A 47 15.91 6.07 -28.88
CA GLN A 47 16.64 4.94 -28.34
C GLN A 47 17.58 5.40 -27.21
N ALA A 48 18.34 6.48 -27.42
CA ALA A 48 19.20 7.06 -26.39
C ALA A 48 18.40 7.60 -25.20
N GLU A 49 17.25 8.24 -25.45
CA GLU A 49 16.35 8.72 -24.39
C GLU A 49 15.77 7.55 -23.57
N ARG A 50 15.33 6.47 -24.22
CA ARG A 50 14.83 5.27 -23.56
C ARG A 50 15.90 4.64 -22.66
N ASP A 51 17.12 4.53 -23.15
CA ASP A 51 18.22 3.93 -22.38
C ASP A 51 18.63 4.81 -21.19
N ARG A 52 18.54 6.15 -21.35
CA ARG A 52 18.70 7.11 -20.24
C ARG A 52 17.61 6.94 -19.18
N LEU A 53 16.33 6.91 -19.59
CA LEU A 53 15.21 6.75 -18.68
C LEU A 53 15.22 5.38 -17.97
N ALA A 54 15.66 4.33 -18.66
CA ALA A 54 15.86 3.03 -18.03
C ALA A 54 16.91 3.10 -16.91
N SER A 55 18.04 3.75 -17.17
CA SER A 55 19.09 3.94 -16.17
C SER A 55 18.60 4.76 -14.96
N GLU A 56 17.82 5.82 -15.21
CA GLU A 56 17.24 6.66 -14.15
C GLU A 56 16.23 5.89 -13.31
N ARG A 57 15.34 5.11 -13.95
CA ARG A 57 14.40 4.23 -13.24
C ARG A 57 15.13 3.22 -12.36
N ASP A 58 16.20 2.63 -12.86
CA ASP A 58 16.96 1.62 -12.11
C ASP A 58 17.67 2.26 -10.91
N ALA A 59 18.21 3.47 -11.06
CA ALA A 59 18.79 4.23 -9.96
C ALA A 59 17.74 4.61 -8.89
N LEU A 60 16.57 5.12 -9.30
CA LEU A 60 15.46 5.42 -8.39
C LEU A 60 14.91 4.16 -7.71
N GLY A 61 14.95 3.01 -8.39
CA GLY A 61 14.60 1.71 -7.82
C GLY A 61 15.52 1.34 -6.66
N ALA A 62 16.83 1.47 -6.86
CA ALA A 62 17.82 1.19 -5.82
C ALA A 62 17.71 2.16 -4.63
N GLU A 63 17.54 3.47 -4.88
CA GLU A 63 17.34 4.46 -3.81
C GLU A 63 16.08 4.18 -3.00
N LYS A 64 14.99 3.79 -3.67
CA LYS A 64 13.75 3.39 -2.99
C LYS A 64 13.95 2.15 -2.10
N GLU A 65 14.69 1.16 -2.55
CA GLU A 65 14.98 -0.05 -1.77
C GLU A 65 15.78 0.31 -0.49
N GLU A 66 16.81 1.16 -0.62
CA GLU A 66 17.60 1.63 0.52
C GLU A 66 16.76 2.39 1.56
N LEU A 67 15.89 3.29 1.10
CA LEU A 67 14.99 4.04 1.99
C LEU A 67 13.95 3.15 2.68
N LEU A 68 13.48 2.08 2.01
CA LEU A 68 12.56 1.12 2.62
C LEU A 68 13.23 0.31 3.71
N ASP A 69 14.48 -0.12 3.49
CA ASP A 69 15.27 -0.84 4.50
C ASP A 69 15.57 0.07 5.72
N GLU A 70 15.91 1.34 5.48
CA GLU A 70 16.10 2.32 6.56
C GLU A 70 14.81 2.54 7.36
N LEU A 71 13.68 2.73 6.68
CA LEU A 71 12.36 2.89 7.31
C LEU A 71 11.99 1.65 8.14
N GLU A 72 12.27 0.45 7.64
CA GLU A 72 12.02 -0.78 8.38
C GLU A 72 12.89 -0.86 9.64
N GLY A 73 14.17 -0.48 9.55
CA GLY A 73 15.08 -0.36 10.69
C GLY A 73 14.59 0.62 11.76
N LEU A 74 14.10 1.79 11.33
CA LEU A 74 13.51 2.79 12.23
C LEU A 74 12.21 2.28 12.88
N ARG A 75 11.34 1.62 12.11
CA ARG A 75 10.10 1.02 12.65
C ARG A 75 10.38 -0.06 13.68
N ARG A 76 11.43 -0.87 13.47
CA ARG A 76 11.86 -1.89 14.45
C ARG A 76 12.33 -1.29 15.76
N THR A 77 12.88 -0.06 15.74
CA THR A 77 13.48 0.57 16.93
C THR A 77 12.57 1.59 17.61
N GLN A 78 11.70 2.28 16.87
CA GLN A 78 10.83 3.34 17.39
C GLN A 78 9.33 2.99 17.36
N GLY A 79 8.93 1.97 16.60
CA GLY A 79 7.52 1.61 16.40
C GLY A 79 6.85 2.38 15.25
N PHE A 80 5.52 2.31 15.18
CA PHE A 80 4.71 2.97 14.14
C PHE A 80 4.66 4.50 14.29
N VAL A 81 4.82 4.99 15.53
CA VAL A 81 4.81 6.41 15.89
C VAL A 81 5.98 6.69 16.84
N PRO A 82 6.46 7.95 16.96
CA PRO A 82 7.58 8.26 17.83
C PRO A 82 7.32 7.94 19.31
N PRO A 83 8.37 7.65 20.11
CA PRO A 83 8.25 7.50 21.55
C PRO A 83 7.53 8.68 22.22
N GLY A 84 6.60 8.38 23.13
CA GLY A 84 5.75 9.37 23.80
C GLY A 84 4.48 9.77 23.04
N HIS A 85 4.31 9.37 21.77
CA HIS A 85 3.01 9.46 21.11
C HIS A 85 2.02 8.47 21.76
N PHE A 86 0.73 8.78 21.79
CA PHE A 86 -0.25 7.95 22.51
C PHE A 86 -0.40 6.52 21.97
N TYR A 87 -0.11 6.32 20.67
CA TYR A 87 -0.06 4.99 20.03
C TYR A 87 1.32 4.31 20.14
N SER A 88 2.29 4.94 20.80
CA SER A 88 3.63 4.37 20.97
C SER A 88 3.65 3.44 22.18
N PRO A 89 4.15 2.21 22.05
CA PRO A 89 4.46 1.38 23.22
C PRO A 89 5.69 1.89 23.99
N ILE A 90 6.50 2.76 23.38
CA ILE A 90 7.70 3.34 23.98
C ILE A 90 7.31 4.73 24.54
N PRO A 91 7.48 4.99 25.85
CA PRO A 91 7.18 6.29 26.43
C PRO A 91 8.22 7.35 26.04
N SER A 92 7.88 8.63 26.22
CA SER A 92 8.86 9.72 26.07
C SER A 92 9.89 9.63 27.19
N LEU A 93 11.18 9.54 26.83
CA LEU A 93 12.27 9.49 27.82
C LEU A 93 12.28 10.74 28.70
N GLU A 94 12.03 11.92 28.13
CA GLU A 94 11.96 13.19 28.87
C GLU A 94 10.87 13.13 29.96
N GLN A 95 9.68 12.64 29.60
CA GLN A 95 8.56 12.52 30.55
C GLN A 95 8.84 11.47 31.63
N VAL A 96 9.49 10.35 31.27
CA VAL A 96 9.89 9.31 32.22
C VAL A 96 10.90 9.87 33.23
N LEU A 97 11.94 10.57 32.76
CA LEU A 97 12.93 11.18 33.64
C LEU A 97 12.32 12.25 34.54
N ALA A 98 11.43 13.10 34.01
CA ALA A 98 10.75 14.13 34.80
C ALA A 98 9.83 13.55 35.89
N ALA A 99 9.34 12.32 35.72
CA ALA A 99 8.44 11.64 36.65
C ALA A 99 9.05 10.40 37.32
N GLU A 100 10.38 10.23 37.26
CA GLU A 100 11.09 9.00 37.65
C GLU A 100 10.72 8.56 39.07
N GLN A 101 10.79 9.48 40.03
CA GLN A 101 10.47 9.20 41.44
C GLN A 101 9.04 8.71 41.66
N ARG A 102 8.08 9.13 40.80
CA ARG A 102 6.69 8.70 40.89
C ARG A 102 6.46 7.37 40.19
N ILE A 103 7.09 7.16 39.03
CA ILE A 103 6.91 5.96 38.20
C ILE A 103 7.54 4.74 38.89
N PHE A 104 8.72 4.90 39.47
CA PHE A 104 9.50 3.81 40.07
C PHE A 104 9.40 3.74 41.61
N ALA A 105 8.53 4.54 42.23
CA ALA A 105 8.16 4.35 43.64
C ALA A 105 7.32 3.08 43.83
N ASP A 106 7.16 2.66 45.09
CA ASP A 106 6.23 1.60 45.44
C ASP A 106 4.80 1.98 45.01
N PRO A 107 4.16 1.17 44.14
CA PRO A 107 2.83 1.49 43.66
C PRO A 107 1.82 1.41 44.81
N PRO A 108 0.85 2.33 44.86
CA PRO A 108 -0.15 2.32 45.92
C PRO A 108 -1.02 1.06 45.78
N ARG A 109 -1.17 0.30 46.87
CA ARG A 109 -2.07 -0.87 46.92
C ARG A 109 -3.56 -0.49 46.89
N ARG A 110 -3.88 0.78 47.06
CA ARG A 110 -5.25 1.31 47.05
C ARG A 110 -5.27 2.56 46.19
N LEU A 111 -6.22 2.60 45.26
CA LEU A 111 -6.49 3.76 44.45
C LEU A 111 -7.70 4.48 45.04
N GLU A 112 -7.53 5.77 45.37
CA GLU A 112 -8.62 6.56 45.94
C GLU A 112 -9.81 6.62 44.98
N GLY A 113 -11.01 6.34 45.48
CA GLY A 113 -12.23 6.30 44.68
C GLY A 113 -12.42 5.02 43.85
N ILE A 114 -11.46 4.11 43.83
CA ILE A 114 -11.56 2.84 43.09
C ILE A 114 -11.52 1.66 44.09
N PRO A 115 -12.67 0.98 44.34
CA PRO A 115 -12.69 -0.22 45.16
C PRO A 115 -12.03 -1.37 44.39
N MET A 116 -10.86 -1.82 44.84
CA MET A 116 -10.04 -2.78 44.11
C MET A 116 -10.58 -4.23 44.08
N ASP A 117 -11.63 -4.57 44.86
CA ASP A 117 -12.24 -5.92 45.07
C ASP A 117 -11.66 -7.08 44.23
N GLU A 118 -10.40 -7.43 44.50
CA GLU A 118 -9.63 -8.35 43.67
C GLU A 118 -10.24 -9.76 43.71
N GLU A 119 -10.71 -10.15 44.90
CA GLU A 119 -11.39 -11.44 45.07
C GLU A 119 -12.69 -11.50 44.26
N GLY A 120 -13.47 -10.41 44.23
CA GLY A 120 -14.67 -10.29 43.41
C GLY A 120 -14.36 -10.37 41.92
N GLN A 121 -13.33 -9.67 41.47
CA GLN A 121 -12.87 -9.71 40.07
C GLN A 121 -12.44 -11.13 39.66
N LEU A 122 -11.69 -11.84 40.52
CA LEU A 122 -11.28 -13.22 40.26
C LEU A 122 -12.45 -14.20 40.31
N ARG A 123 -13.44 -14.00 41.18
CA ARG A 123 -14.68 -14.78 41.18
C ARG A 123 -15.45 -14.57 39.88
N LEU A 124 -15.66 -13.31 39.47
CA LEU A 124 -16.33 -12.98 38.22
C LEU A 124 -15.62 -13.62 37.02
N LEU A 125 -14.29 -13.55 36.95
CA LEU A 125 -13.54 -14.19 35.86
C LEU A 125 -13.80 -15.71 35.77
N ARG A 126 -13.89 -16.40 36.90
CA ARG A 126 -14.22 -17.84 36.94
C ARG A 126 -15.65 -18.12 36.47
N GLU A 127 -16.59 -17.24 36.78
CA GLU A 127 -17.97 -17.37 36.30
C GLU A 127 -18.07 -17.11 34.79
N LEU A 128 -17.38 -16.08 34.28
CA LEU A 128 -17.36 -15.78 32.85
C LEU A 128 -16.70 -16.89 32.02
N ARG A 129 -15.69 -17.57 32.58
CA ARG A 129 -15.03 -18.72 31.94
C ARG A 129 -16.03 -19.80 31.51
N ALA A 130 -17.13 -19.99 32.25
CA ALA A 130 -18.14 -20.99 31.92
C ALA A 130 -18.80 -20.75 30.55
N PHE A 131 -18.71 -19.54 29.99
CA PHE A 131 -19.27 -19.18 28.69
C PHE A 131 -18.25 -19.16 27.56
N HIS A 132 -16.97 -19.46 27.84
CA HIS A 132 -15.92 -19.40 26.83
C HIS A 132 -16.16 -20.37 25.67
N ASP A 133 -16.56 -21.60 25.96
CA ASP A 133 -16.68 -22.65 24.95
C ASP A 133 -17.98 -22.54 24.11
N ASP A 134 -18.94 -21.75 24.58
CA ASP A 134 -20.26 -21.56 23.97
C ASP A 134 -20.28 -20.51 22.84
N GLN A 135 -19.18 -19.78 22.66
CA GLN A 135 -19.09 -18.69 21.70
C GLN A 135 -19.00 -19.26 20.25
N PRO A 136 -19.72 -18.68 19.26
CA PRO A 136 -19.82 -19.25 17.92
C PRO A 136 -18.68 -18.85 16.97
N PHE A 137 -17.79 -17.96 17.39
CA PHE A 137 -16.80 -17.29 16.55
C PHE A 137 -15.52 -18.10 16.38
N GLY A 138 -14.91 -17.96 15.19
CA GLY A 138 -13.61 -18.54 14.87
C GLY A 138 -12.58 -17.45 14.59
N ALA A 139 -11.33 -17.85 14.33
CA ALA A 139 -10.27 -16.93 13.93
C ALA A 139 -10.66 -16.14 12.68
N GLU A 140 -11.12 -16.85 11.65
CA GLU A 140 -11.49 -16.26 10.37
C GLU A 140 -13.00 -16.01 10.25
N LYS A 141 -13.35 -15.15 9.29
CA LYS A 141 -14.74 -14.81 8.99
C LYS A 141 -15.49 -16.03 8.43
N ARG A 142 -16.69 -16.27 8.97
CA ARG A 142 -17.58 -17.35 8.54
C ARG A 142 -18.89 -16.79 8.02
N GLU A 143 -19.49 -17.49 7.06
CA GLU A 143 -20.82 -17.15 6.57
C GLU A 143 -21.85 -17.22 7.72
N GLY A 144 -22.76 -16.26 7.76
CA GLY A 144 -23.77 -16.14 8.82
C GLY A 144 -23.31 -15.47 10.11
N LEU A 145 -22.01 -15.21 10.29
CA LEU A 145 -21.47 -14.49 11.46
C LEU A 145 -20.84 -13.17 11.04
N ARG A 146 -21.13 -12.11 11.80
CA ARG A 146 -20.56 -10.77 11.55
C ARG A 146 -19.15 -10.63 12.13
N TYR A 147 -18.89 -11.31 13.25
CA TYR A 147 -17.62 -11.25 13.99
C TYR A 147 -16.71 -12.46 13.74
N TYR A 148 -15.41 -12.24 13.91
CA TYR A 148 -14.32 -13.21 13.88
C TYR A 148 -13.14 -12.67 14.69
N PHE A 149 -12.31 -13.55 15.28
CA PHE A 149 -11.29 -13.13 16.24
C PHE A 149 -10.10 -12.41 15.60
N ASP A 150 -9.65 -12.85 14.41
CA ASP A 150 -8.49 -12.27 13.74
C ASP A 150 -8.85 -10.99 13.01
N ASN A 151 -9.26 -9.98 13.78
CA ASN A 151 -9.63 -8.66 13.31
C ASN A 151 -8.74 -7.58 13.94
N PRO A 152 -8.56 -6.43 13.28
CA PRO A 152 -7.55 -5.45 13.68
C PRO A 152 -7.92 -4.56 14.87
N ALA A 153 -9.14 -4.66 15.44
CA ALA A 153 -9.64 -3.65 16.39
C ALA A 153 -10.27 -4.18 17.69
N TYR A 154 -10.88 -5.36 17.70
CA TYR A 154 -11.57 -5.94 18.86
C TYR A 154 -11.39 -7.46 18.86
N SER A 155 -10.16 -7.89 19.09
CA SER A 155 -9.72 -9.27 18.87
C SER A 155 -10.03 -10.18 20.07
N TRP A 156 -9.50 -11.40 20.07
CA TRP A 156 -9.69 -12.51 21.02
C TRP A 156 -10.23 -12.13 22.40
N SER A 157 -9.39 -11.57 23.27
CA SER A 157 -9.70 -11.38 24.68
C SER A 157 -10.86 -10.42 24.91
N ASP A 158 -10.94 -9.33 24.13
CA ASP A 158 -11.98 -8.31 24.27
C ASP A 158 -13.36 -8.90 23.95
N ALA A 159 -13.46 -9.63 22.85
CA ALA A 159 -14.71 -10.28 22.45
C ALA A 159 -15.10 -11.44 23.36
N ILE A 160 -14.14 -12.24 23.83
CA ILE A 160 -14.41 -13.33 24.78
C ILE A 160 -15.01 -12.75 26.08
N LEU A 161 -14.42 -11.66 26.59
CA LEU A 161 -14.91 -11.01 27.79
C LEU A 161 -16.30 -10.39 27.59
N LEU A 162 -16.51 -9.63 26.52
CA LEU A 162 -17.82 -9.02 26.25
C LEU A 162 -18.89 -10.12 26.03
N HIS A 163 -18.55 -11.23 25.38
CA HIS A 163 -19.46 -12.37 25.21
C HIS A 163 -19.84 -12.96 26.57
N GLY A 164 -18.84 -13.23 27.41
CA GLY A 164 -19.06 -13.70 28.78
C GLY A 164 -19.94 -12.74 29.59
N MET A 165 -19.68 -11.43 29.51
CA MET A 165 -20.45 -10.41 30.22
C MET A 165 -21.91 -10.37 29.79
N MET A 166 -22.19 -10.45 28.48
CA MET A 166 -23.56 -10.50 27.98
C MET A 166 -24.30 -11.75 28.46
N ARG A 167 -23.62 -12.90 28.48
CA ARG A 167 -24.21 -14.18 28.93
C ARG A 167 -24.42 -14.23 30.44
N PHE A 168 -23.53 -13.61 31.20
CA PHE A 168 -23.60 -13.51 32.66
C PHE A 168 -24.66 -12.50 33.11
N LEU A 169 -24.60 -11.25 32.63
CA LEU A 169 -25.48 -10.16 33.06
C LEU A 169 -26.86 -10.20 32.41
N LYS A 170 -26.98 -10.78 31.20
CA LYS A 170 -28.20 -10.82 30.40
C LYS A 170 -28.90 -9.45 30.30
N PRO A 171 -28.17 -8.41 29.86
CA PRO A 171 -28.72 -7.06 29.86
C PRO A 171 -29.92 -6.95 28.91
N GLY A 172 -30.99 -6.30 29.35
CA GLY A 172 -32.14 -5.99 28.48
C GLY A 172 -31.86 -4.85 27.48
N ARG A 173 -30.74 -4.13 27.65
CA ARG A 173 -30.30 -3.04 26.78
C ARG A 173 -28.78 -2.89 26.87
N ILE A 174 -28.14 -2.72 25.72
CA ILE A 174 -26.73 -2.33 25.62
C ILE A 174 -26.67 -0.98 24.91
N ILE A 175 -25.86 -0.06 25.43
CA ILE A 175 -25.59 1.25 24.82
C ILE A 175 -24.12 1.25 24.42
N GLU A 176 -23.85 1.32 23.13
CA GLU A 176 -22.51 1.44 22.57
C GLU A 176 -22.26 2.87 22.12
N VAL A 177 -21.06 3.40 22.42
CA VAL A 177 -20.59 4.68 21.88
C VAL A 177 -19.55 4.37 20.82
N GLY A 178 -19.95 4.46 19.55
CA GLY A 178 -19.15 4.07 18.40
C GLY A 178 -19.78 2.92 17.62
N SER A 179 -19.00 2.32 16.74
CA SER A 179 -19.38 1.12 16.00
C SER A 179 -18.13 0.36 15.54
N GLY A 180 -18.25 -0.95 15.34
CA GLY A 180 -17.14 -1.75 14.83
C GLY A 180 -17.27 -3.23 15.14
N PHE A 181 -16.14 -3.88 15.43
CA PHE A 181 -16.09 -5.30 15.72
C PHE A 181 -16.80 -5.68 17.04
N SER A 182 -16.87 -4.76 18.01
CA SER A 182 -17.75 -4.89 19.18
C SER A 182 -19.21 -5.03 18.76
N SER A 183 -19.73 -4.16 17.88
CA SER A 183 -21.09 -4.27 17.34
C SER A 183 -21.31 -5.58 16.60
N CYS A 184 -20.34 -6.00 15.78
CA CYS A 184 -20.39 -7.28 15.06
C CYS A 184 -20.43 -8.49 16.01
N MET A 185 -19.82 -8.39 17.20
CA MET A 185 -19.83 -9.48 18.19
C MET A 185 -21.18 -9.55 18.91
N MET A 186 -21.81 -8.41 19.16
CA MET A 186 -23.09 -8.32 19.86
C MET A 186 -24.31 -8.67 18.97
N LEU A 187 -24.20 -8.58 17.64
CA LEU A 187 -25.31 -8.66 16.66
C LEU A 187 -25.18 -9.83 15.68
#